data_AF-A0A1A9LBZ9-F1
#
_entry.id   AF-A0A1A9LBZ9-F1
#
_cell.length_a   1.000
_cell.length_b   1.000
_cell.length_c   1.000
_cell.angle_alpha   90.00
_cell.angle_beta   90.00
_cell.angle_gamma   90.00
#
_symmetry.space_group_name_H-M   'P 1'
#
loop_
_entity.id
_entity.type
_entity.pdbx_description
1 polymer ?
#
loop_
_entity_poly.entity_id
_entity_poly.type
_entity_poly.pdbx_seq_one_letter_code
_entity_poly.pdbx_strand_id
1 'polypeptide(L)'
;MGGTALYKKTVALIRAYANIAEEMEDAGYTLKEIEGIKKEIDYYLKLREEIRRASGETLDLKSYEADMRHLIDTYIQADDSIKVSAFDDMTLLDIIVNSGIADAINSLPTGIKKDQGAIAETIENNVRSKIIKDHLIDPAFFEEMSKLLDAVIQERKAKAISYAVYLEKIAFIAKTVKEGKSDATPDILKTQGQRAIYNNAGKDEHLAIQLDKAIKRVKRDGWRGNLAKEREIKAEIFKQITKYGAENGIDIANEPPEPYGIENKVEAIFNIIKAQEEY
;
A
#
# COMPACT_ATOMS: atom_id res chain seq x y z
N MET A 1 11.83 3.22 5.69
CA MET A 1 13.06 2.41 5.93
C MET A 1 13.35 2.13 7.41
N GLY A 2 12.62 2.71 8.38
CA GLY A 2 12.86 2.45 9.82
C GLY A 2 12.42 1.06 10.32
N GLY A 3 11.34 0.50 9.79
CA GLY A 3 10.77 -0.79 10.26
C GLY A 3 11.73 -1.98 10.12
N THR A 4 12.47 -2.07 9.02
CA THR A 4 13.48 -3.13 8.78
C THR A 4 14.73 -2.98 9.65
N ALA A 5 15.11 -1.76 10.03
CA ALA A 5 16.26 -1.51 10.90
C ALA A 5 15.97 -1.90 12.35
N LEU A 6 14.82 -1.48 12.89
CA LEU A 6 14.38 -1.88 14.23
C LEU A 6 14.29 -3.41 14.33
N TYR A 7 13.66 -4.04 13.35
CA TYR A 7 13.52 -5.50 13.29
C TYR A 7 14.87 -6.23 13.38
N LYS A 8 15.84 -5.84 12.53
CA LYS A 8 17.18 -6.45 12.51
C LYS A 8 17.92 -6.24 13.83
N LYS A 9 17.77 -5.08 14.46
CA LYS A 9 18.41 -4.75 15.73
C LYS A 9 17.77 -5.52 16.90
N THR A 10 16.45 -5.65 16.93
CA THR A 10 15.74 -6.48 17.93
C THR A 10 16.15 -7.95 17.82
N VAL A 11 16.25 -8.51 16.60
CA VAL A 11 16.76 -9.87 16.39
C VAL A 11 18.19 -10.03 16.90
N ALA A 12 19.07 -9.08 16.59
CA ALA A 12 20.46 -9.11 17.04
C ALA A 12 20.56 -9.03 18.58
N LEU A 13 19.74 -8.20 19.23
CA LEU A 13 19.66 -8.09 20.68
C LEU A 13 19.23 -9.42 21.33
N ILE A 14 18.17 -10.04 20.81
CA ILE A 14 17.65 -11.31 21.35
C ILE A 14 18.68 -12.43 21.20
N ARG A 15 19.38 -12.51 20.06
CA ARG A 15 20.46 -13.49 19.85
C ARG A 15 21.63 -13.27 20.80
N ALA A 16 22.05 -12.02 20.96
CA ALA A 16 23.13 -11.68 21.89
C ALA A 16 22.77 -12.06 23.33
N TYR A 17 21.53 -11.77 23.74
CA TYR A 17 21.03 -12.15 25.05
C TYR A 17 20.95 -13.67 25.23
N ALA A 18 20.38 -14.41 24.27
CA ALA A 18 20.28 -15.87 24.36
C ALA A 18 21.64 -16.57 24.44
N ASN A 19 22.67 -16.03 23.78
CA ASN A 19 24.02 -16.58 23.84
C ASN A 19 24.70 -16.41 25.21
N ILE A 20 24.23 -15.49 26.06
CA ILE A 20 24.85 -15.20 27.36
C ILE A 20 23.89 -15.42 28.54
N ALA A 21 22.59 -15.68 28.29
CA ALA A 21 21.53 -15.65 29.30
C ALA A 21 21.81 -16.54 30.52
N GLU A 22 22.44 -17.70 30.32
CA GLU A 22 22.78 -18.66 31.38
C GLU A 22 24.10 -18.32 32.10
N GLU A 23 24.94 -17.49 31.50
CA GLU A 23 26.29 -17.13 31.96
C GLU A 23 26.39 -15.67 32.39
N MET A 24 25.27 -14.93 32.49
CA MET A 24 25.30 -13.48 32.77
C MET A 24 25.89 -13.15 34.15
N GLU A 25 25.57 -13.94 35.18
CA GLU A 25 26.14 -13.73 36.52
C GLU A 25 27.65 -14.01 36.52
N ASP A 26 28.08 -15.07 35.82
CA ASP A 26 29.50 -15.44 35.66
C ASP A 26 30.27 -14.41 34.81
N ALA A 27 29.58 -13.74 33.89
CA ALA A 27 30.11 -12.61 33.11
C ALA A 27 30.13 -11.28 33.88
N GLY A 28 29.71 -11.28 35.15
CA GLY A 28 29.79 -10.13 36.06
C GLY A 28 28.58 -9.19 36.04
N TYR A 29 27.47 -9.59 35.42
CA TYR A 29 26.23 -8.82 35.47
C TYR A 29 25.54 -9.00 36.83
N THR A 30 25.04 -7.90 37.39
CA THR A 30 24.21 -7.94 38.59
C THR A 30 22.79 -8.40 38.26
N LEU A 31 22.09 -8.99 39.23
CA LEU A 31 20.68 -9.37 39.09
C LEU A 31 19.79 -8.21 38.60
N LYS A 32 20.10 -6.98 39.01
CA LYS A 32 19.39 -5.77 38.59
C LYS A 32 19.60 -5.42 37.12
N GLU A 33 20.82 -5.60 36.61
CA GLU A 33 21.15 -5.40 35.20
C GLU A 33 20.52 -6.48 34.33
N ILE A 34 20.55 -7.73 34.78
CA ILE A 34 19.88 -8.86 34.12
C ILE A 34 18.37 -8.57 34.00
N GLU A 35 17.73 -8.11 35.07
CA GLU A 35 16.32 -7.73 35.06
C GLU A 35 16.03 -6.52 34.15
N GLY A 36 16.93 -5.53 34.11
CA GLY A 36 16.84 -4.37 33.21
C GLY A 36 16.90 -4.77 31.73
N ILE A 37 17.85 -5.64 31.37
CA ILE A 37 18.01 -6.15 30.00
C ILE A 37 16.78 -6.96 29.59
N LYS A 38 16.23 -7.80 30.48
CA LYS A 38 14.96 -8.51 30.23
C LYS A 38 13.81 -7.57 29.91
N LYS A 39 13.67 -6.46 30.66
CA LYS A 39 12.62 -5.44 30.42
C LYS A 39 12.81 -4.72 29.09
N GLU A 40 14.05 -4.41 28.70
CA GLU A 40 14.33 -3.80 27.40
C GLU A 40 13.99 -4.73 26.23
N ILE A 41 14.35 -6.01 26.35
CA ILE A 41 14.03 -7.03 25.35
C ILE A 41 12.51 -7.15 25.17
N ASP A 42 11.75 -7.25 26.27
CA ASP A 42 10.28 -7.29 26.25
C ASP A 42 9.67 -6.04 25.60
N TYR A 43 10.17 -4.85 25.95
CA TYR A 43 9.74 -3.59 25.35
C TYR A 43 9.94 -3.56 23.83
N TYR A 44 11.14 -3.92 23.34
CA TYR A 44 11.44 -3.90 21.91
C TYR A 44 10.69 -4.98 21.13
N LEU A 45 10.38 -6.12 21.75
CA LEU A 45 9.51 -7.14 21.16
C LEU A 45 8.08 -6.64 20.98
N LYS A 46 7.50 -6.03 22.02
CA LYS A 46 6.16 -5.42 21.97
C LYS A 46 6.11 -4.31 20.93
N LEU A 47 7.09 -3.40 20.94
CA LEU A 47 7.18 -2.32 19.96
C LEU A 47 7.29 -2.85 18.52
N ARG A 48 8.07 -3.91 18.29
CA ARG A 48 8.18 -4.56 16.98
C ARG A 48 6.85 -5.16 16.54
N GLU A 49 6.16 -5.90 17.40
CA GLU A 49 4.86 -6.50 17.11
C GLU A 49 3.78 -5.44 16.84
N GLU A 50 3.77 -4.36 17.61
CA GLU A 50 2.92 -3.19 17.40
C GLU A 50 3.16 -2.54 16.03
N ILE A 51 4.42 -2.32 15.66
CA ILE A 51 4.77 -1.75 14.35
C ILE A 51 4.41 -2.71 13.22
N ARG A 52 4.63 -4.03 13.39
CA ARG A 52 4.23 -5.05 12.40
C ARG A 52 2.72 -5.01 12.17
N ARG A 53 1.92 -4.95 13.25
CA ARG A 53 0.46 -4.84 13.15
C ARG A 53 0.03 -3.51 12.50
N ALA A 54 0.63 -2.39 12.90
CA ALA A 54 0.27 -1.05 12.43
C ALA A 54 0.69 -0.75 10.97
N SER A 55 1.70 -1.44 10.45
CA SER A 55 2.21 -1.23 9.09
C SER A 55 1.47 -2.06 8.03
N GLY A 56 0.71 -3.08 8.43
CA GLY A 56 0.05 -4.01 7.50
C GLY A 56 1.00 -4.80 6.60
N GLU A 57 2.32 -4.67 6.80
CA GLU A 57 3.34 -5.40 6.05
C GLU A 57 3.39 -6.84 6.56
N THR A 58 2.98 -7.78 5.71
CA THR A 58 3.55 -9.14 5.72
C THR A 58 4.97 -9.03 5.20
N LEU A 59 5.87 -8.46 6.00
CA LEU A 59 7.30 -8.50 5.71
C LEU A 59 7.67 -10.00 5.59
N ASP A 60 8.19 -10.44 4.44
CA ASP A 60 8.54 -11.85 4.22
C ASP A 60 9.74 -12.22 5.10
N LEU A 61 9.42 -12.54 6.33
CA LEU A 61 10.32 -12.78 7.45
C LEU A 61 10.37 -14.25 7.79
N LYS A 62 9.88 -15.15 6.91
CA LYS A 62 9.82 -16.59 7.17
C LYS A 62 11.16 -17.16 7.67
N SER A 63 12.28 -16.61 7.18
CA SER A 63 13.63 -16.99 7.62
C SER A 63 14.03 -16.46 9.01
N TYR A 64 13.44 -15.37 9.48
CA TYR A 64 13.70 -14.79 10.80
C TYR A 64 12.70 -15.25 11.88
N GLU A 65 11.49 -15.69 11.50
CA GLU A 65 10.45 -16.11 12.43
C GLU A 65 10.73 -17.48 13.08
N ALA A 66 11.39 -18.41 12.38
CA ALA A 66 11.69 -19.73 12.91
C ALA A 66 12.71 -19.67 14.07
N ASP A 67 13.82 -18.95 13.87
CA ASP A 67 14.84 -18.73 14.90
C ASP A 67 14.28 -17.95 16.11
N MET A 68 13.45 -16.94 15.86
CA MET A 68 12.93 -16.11 16.94
C MET A 68 11.86 -16.81 17.76
N ARG A 69 11.02 -17.65 17.16
CA ARG A 69 9.98 -18.38 17.92
C ARG A 69 10.61 -19.21 19.04
N HIS A 70 11.68 -19.94 18.73
CA HIS A 70 12.44 -20.68 19.76
C HIS A 70 13.02 -19.74 20.83
N LEU A 71 13.62 -18.61 20.45
CA LEU A 71 14.27 -17.70 21.39
C LEU A 71 13.27 -16.98 22.30
N ILE A 72 12.09 -16.63 21.77
CA ILE A 72 10.98 -16.03 22.53
C ILE A 72 10.40 -17.06 23.50
N ASP A 73 10.07 -18.26 23.01
CA ASP A 73 9.48 -19.32 23.84
C ASP A 73 10.42 -19.80 24.95
N THR A 74 11.76 -19.75 24.75
CA THR A 74 12.75 -20.21 25.73
C THR A 74 13.07 -19.17 26.81
N TYR A 75 13.15 -17.89 26.45
CA TYR A 75 13.73 -16.86 27.32
C TYR A 75 12.77 -15.72 27.70
N ILE A 76 11.56 -15.70 27.14
CA ILE A 76 10.68 -14.53 27.18
C ILE A 76 9.23 -14.99 27.36
N GLN A 77 8.76 -15.02 28.60
CA GLN A 77 7.34 -15.17 28.90
C GLN A 77 6.68 -13.79 28.78
N ALA A 78 6.36 -13.38 27.55
CA ALA A 78 5.61 -12.15 27.32
C ALA A 78 4.13 -12.42 27.63
N ASP A 79 3.59 -11.76 28.66
CA ASP A 79 2.14 -11.60 28.78
C ASP A 79 1.61 -11.03 27.45
N ASP A 80 0.50 -11.60 26.97
CA ASP A 80 -0.16 -11.17 25.74
C ASP A 80 -0.24 -9.65 25.68
N SER A 81 0.09 -9.07 24.52
CA SER A 81 -0.07 -7.64 24.27
C SER A 81 -1.48 -7.24 24.69
N ILE A 82 -1.61 -6.36 25.69
CA ILE A 82 -2.92 -5.86 26.12
C ILE A 82 -3.61 -5.30 24.88
N LYS A 83 -4.76 -5.88 24.53
CA LYS A 83 -5.57 -5.43 23.41
C LYS A 83 -6.13 -4.06 23.74
N VAL A 84 -5.47 -3.01 23.24
CA VAL A 84 -5.94 -1.63 23.35
C VAL A 84 -6.23 -1.09 21.96
N SER A 85 -7.15 -1.73 21.24
CA SER A 85 -7.73 -1.10 20.05
C SER A 85 -9.14 -1.62 19.81
N ALA A 86 -10.11 -0.72 19.67
CA ALA A 86 -11.46 -1.04 19.19
C ALA A 86 -11.48 -1.36 17.68
N PHE A 87 -10.31 -1.43 17.04
CA PHE A 87 -10.12 -1.50 15.58
C PHE A 87 -9.25 -2.69 15.16
N ASP A 88 -9.18 -3.77 15.94
CA ASP A 88 -8.25 -4.90 15.74
C ASP A 88 -8.29 -5.53 14.33
N ASP A 89 -9.38 -5.35 13.57
CA ASP A 89 -9.55 -5.88 12.21
C ASP A 89 -9.45 -4.83 11.09
N MET A 90 -9.21 -3.55 11.43
CA MET A 90 -9.26 -2.44 10.47
C MET A 90 -7.87 -1.89 10.18
N THR A 91 -7.56 -1.69 8.90
CA THR A 91 -6.32 -0.97 8.52
C THR A 91 -6.41 0.50 8.89
N LEU A 92 -5.28 1.19 9.00
CA LEU A 92 -5.28 2.63 9.30
C LEU A 92 -6.12 3.44 8.29
N LEU A 93 -6.09 3.07 7.02
CA LEU A 93 -6.93 3.70 5.98
C LEU A 93 -8.41 3.40 6.19
N ASP A 94 -8.78 2.20 6.66
CA ASP A 94 -10.18 1.87 6.99
C ASP A 94 -10.69 2.74 8.13
N ILE A 95 -9.87 2.98 9.16
CA ILE A 95 -10.26 3.83 10.29
C ILE A 95 -10.40 5.29 9.83
N ILE A 96 -9.47 5.79 9.00
CA ILE A 96 -9.55 7.15 8.44
C ILE A 96 -10.86 7.35 7.65
N VAL A 97 -11.25 6.37 6.85
CA VAL A 97 -12.46 6.45 6.00
C VAL A 97 -13.74 6.33 6.82
N ASN A 98 -13.78 5.41 7.77
CA ASN A 98 -15.02 5.07 8.49
C ASN A 98 -15.25 5.92 9.74
N SER A 99 -14.19 6.40 10.38
CA SER A 99 -14.25 7.09 11.69
C SER A 99 -13.50 8.42 11.67
N GLY A 100 -12.70 8.69 10.65
CA GLY A 100 -11.96 9.94 10.51
C GLY A 100 -10.54 9.86 11.06
N ILE A 101 -9.73 10.86 10.69
CA ILE A 101 -8.30 10.85 11.00
C ILE A 101 -8.00 10.98 12.50
N ALA A 102 -8.88 11.63 13.28
CA ALA A 102 -8.71 11.73 14.73
C ALA A 102 -8.77 10.35 15.39
N ASP A 103 -9.74 9.52 15.00
CA ASP A 103 -9.87 8.15 15.52
C ASP A 103 -8.74 7.25 15.03
N ALA A 104 -8.29 7.44 13.79
CA ALA A 104 -7.11 6.76 13.27
C ALA A 104 -5.84 7.12 14.06
N ILE A 105 -5.67 8.37 14.50
CA ILE A 105 -4.56 8.75 15.38
C ILE A 105 -4.74 8.13 16.76
N ASN A 106 -5.97 8.10 17.27
CA ASN A 106 -6.30 7.50 18.56
C ASN A 106 -6.19 5.96 18.57
N SER A 107 -6.11 5.30 17.41
CA SER A 107 -5.85 3.86 17.34
C SER A 107 -4.36 3.50 17.29
N LEU A 108 -3.47 4.47 17.06
CA LEU A 108 -2.03 4.23 17.00
C LEU A 108 -1.45 3.81 18.38
N PRO A 109 -0.30 3.12 18.43
CA PRO A 109 0.38 2.83 19.69
C PRO A 109 0.74 4.11 20.48
N THR A 110 0.74 4.03 21.81
CA THR A 110 1.02 5.18 22.70
C THR A 110 2.40 5.81 22.45
N GLY A 111 3.38 5.02 22.01
CA GLY A 111 4.70 5.51 21.62
C GLY A 111 4.69 6.41 20.38
N ILE A 112 3.75 6.17 19.44
CA ILE A 112 3.61 6.95 18.21
C ILE A 112 2.78 8.21 18.46
N LYS A 113 1.68 8.11 19.24
CA LYS A 113 0.76 9.24 19.49
C LYS A 113 1.42 10.48 20.11
N LYS A 114 2.55 10.30 20.79
CA LYS A 114 3.25 11.39 21.50
C LYS A 114 4.06 12.29 20.56
N ASP A 115 4.30 11.87 19.31
CA ASP A 115 5.14 12.58 18.36
C ASP A 115 4.38 12.82 17.04
N GLN A 116 4.13 14.08 16.70
CA GLN A 116 3.42 14.46 15.48
C GLN A 116 4.15 14.00 14.20
N GLY A 117 5.49 13.93 14.24
CA GLY A 117 6.30 13.40 13.15
C GLY A 117 6.11 11.90 12.97
N ALA A 118 6.10 11.14 14.07
CA ALA A 118 5.87 9.69 14.05
C ALA A 118 4.45 9.34 13.57
N ILE A 119 3.43 10.12 14.00
CA ILE A 119 2.06 9.98 13.48
C ILE A 119 2.05 10.21 11.97
N ALA A 120 2.63 11.33 11.52
CA ALA A 120 2.66 11.68 10.11
C ALA A 120 3.37 10.61 9.26
N GLU A 121 4.56 10.18 9.66
CA GLU A 121 5.31 9.13 8.97
C GLU A 121 4.53 7.80 8.91
N THR A 122 3.81 7.45 9.98
CA THR A 122 3.00 6.22 10.01
C THR A 122 1.85 6.29 9.00
N ILE A 123 1.14 7.41 8.93
CA ILE A 123 0.05 7.61 7.96
C ILE A 123 0.62 7.65 6.53
N GLU A 124 1.67 8.46 6.29
CA GLU A 124 2.34 8.59 5.00
C GLU A 124 2.79 7.22 4.45
N ASN A 125 3.37 6.37 5.30
CA ASN A 125 3.80 5.02 4.92
C ASN A 125 2.61 4.12 4.57
N ASN A 126 1.54 4.14 5.37
CA ASN A 126 0.34 3.35 5.09
C ASN A 126 -0.30 3.73 3.75
N VAL A 127 -0.40 5.03 3.45
CA VAL A 127 -0.91 5.53 2.15
C VAL A 127 0.02 5.12 1.01
N ARG A 128 1.34 5.31 1.16
CA ARG A 128 2.34 4.92 0.14
C ARG A 128 2.30 3.42 -0.15
N SER A 129 2.20 2.58 0.88
CA SER A 129 2.09 1.13 0.73
C SER A 129 0.84 0.73 -0.05
N LYS A 130 -0.30 1.39 0.21
CA LYS A 130 -1.54 1.15 -0.55
C LYS A 130 -1.39 1.56 -2.02
N ILE A 131 -0.80 2.73 -2.28
CA ILE A 131 -0.50 3.20 -3.65
C ILE A 131 0.35 2.19 -4.41
N ILE A 132 1.46 1.72 -3.81
CA ILE A 132 2.37 0.77 -4.45
C ILE A 132 1.67 -0.58 -4.71
N LYS A 133 0.94 -1.09 -3.71
CA LYS A 133 0.25 -2.39 -3.81
C LYS A 133 -0.76 -2.40 -4.94
N ASP A 134 -1.52 -1.33 -5.09
CA ASP A 134 -2.62 -1.24 -6.05
C ASP A 134 -2.21 -0.59 -7.38
N HIS A 135 -0.96 -0.12 -7.51
CA HIS A 135 -0.48 0.60 -8.70
C HIS A 135 -0.75 -0.15 -10.00
N LEU A 136 -0.53 -1.46 -10.04
CA LEU A 136 -0.77 -2.26 -11.26
C LEU A 136 -2.26 -2.36 -11.65
N ILE A 137 -3.15 -2.11 -10.71
CA ILE A 137 -4.60 -2.13 -10.95
C ILE A 137 -5.03 -0.84 -11.65
N ASP A 138 -4.46 0.31 -11.30
CA ASP A 138 -4.74 1.58 -11.97
C ASP A 138 -3.50 2.50 -11.97
N PRO A 139 -2.56 2.31 -12.91
CA PRO A 139 -1.29 3.01 -12.91
C PRO A 139 -1.42 4.54 -12.94
N ALA A 140 -2.24 5.08 -13.85
CA ALA A 140 -2.43 6.52 -13.96
C ALA A 140 -3.01 7.14 -12.66
N PHE A 141 -4.00 6.50 -12.05
CA PHE A 141 -4.59 7.00 -10.81
C PHE A 141 -3.60 6.97 -9.64
N PHE A 142 -2.92 5.85 -9.43
CA PHE A 142 -2.00 5.71 -8.30
C PHE A 142 -0.72 6.53 -8.49
N GLU A 143 -0.29 6.79 -9.73
CA GLU A 143 0.76 7.75 -10.05
C GLU A 143 0.34 9.19 -9.71
N GLU A 144 -0.90 9.59 -10.02
CA GLU A 144 -1.46 10.88 -9.62
C GLU A 144 -1.50 11.01 -8.08
N MET A 145 -1.97 9.98 -7.37
CA MET A 145 -2.01 9.97 -5.90
C MET A 145 -0.61 9.99 -5.28
N SER A 146 0.37 9.32 -5.89
CA SER A 146 1.77 9.33 -5.45
C SER A 146 2.35 10.75 -5.49
N LYS A 147 2.12 11.48 -6.59
CA LYS A 147 2.55 12.88 -6.74
C LYS A 147 1.89 13.80 -5.72
N LEU A 148 0.59 13.64 -5.50
CA LEU A 148 -0.14 14.40 -4.47
C LEU A 148 0.39 14.12 -3.07
N LEU A 149 0.64 12.85 -2.73
CA LEU A 149 1.23 12.44 -1.46
C LEU A 149 2.60 13.08 -1.27
N ASP A 150 3.48 12.97 -2.27
CA ASP A 150 4.83 13.55 -2.18
C ASP A 150 4.78 15.07 -2.02
N ALA A 151 3.88 15.78 -2.72
CA ALA A 151 3.70 17.21 -2.55
C ALA A 151 3.28 17.58 -1.12
N VAL A 152 2.31 16.88 -0.53
CA VAL A 152 1.85 17.11 0.86
C VAL A 152 2.97 16.83 1.88
N ILE A 153 3.75 15.78 1.67
CA ILE A 153 4.91 15.46 2.51
C ILE A 153 5.96 16.58 2.46
N GLN A 154 6.24 17.11 1.26
CA GLN A 154 7.19 18.21 1.11
C GLN A 154 6.71 19.49 1.77
N GLU A 155 5.44 19.86 1.57
CA GLU A 155 4.83 21.03 2.25
C GLU A 155 4.92 20.92 3.77
N ARG A 156 4.63 19.74 4.34
CA ARG A 156 4.76 19.49 5.79
C ARG A 156 6.21 19.62 6.26
N LYS A 157 7.16 18.97 5.57
CA LYS A 157 8.58 19.01 5.93
C LYS A 157 9.17 20.43 5.84
N ALA A 158 8.74 21.20 4.85
CA ALA A 158 9.09 22.61 4.70
C ALA A 158 8.36 23.53 5.68
N LYS A 159 7.43 23.01 6.50
CA LYS A 159 6.52 23.79 7.37
C LYS A 159 5.73 24.86 6.60
N ALA A 160 5.46 24.60 5.33
CA ALA A 160 4.70 25.50 4.44
C ALA A 160 3.18 25.46 4.73
N ILE A 161 2.71 24.43 5.44
CA ILE A 161 1.33 24.26 5.88
C ILE A 161 1.29 23.96 7.39
N SER A 162 0.15 24.29 8.02
CA SER A 162 -0.09 23.91 9.42
C SER A 162 -0.30 22.40 9.56
N TYR A 163 -0.11 21.87 10.76
CA TYR A 163 -0.36 20.45 11.03
C TYR A 163 -1.82 20.06 10.81
N ALA A 164 -2.77 20.95 11.14
CA ALA A 164 -4.19 20.73 10.88
C ALA A 164 -4.48 20.62 9.37
N VAL A 165 -3.94 21.53 8.56
CA VAL A 165 -4.09 21.48 7.09
C VAL A 165 -3.43 20.23 6.50
N TYR A 166 -2.27 19.82 7.03
CA TYR A 166 -1.64 18.55 6.66
C TYR A 166 -2.57 17.35 6.93
N LEU A 167 -3.18 17.28 8.11
CA LEU A 167 -4.09 16.19 8.47
C LEU A 167 -5.31 16.13 7.55
N GLU A 168 -5.88 17.27 7.17
CA GLU A 168 -6.98 17.33 6.20
C GLU A 168 -6.55 16.79 4.82
N LYS A 169 -5.41 17.26 4.30
CA LYS A 169 -4.90 16.82 2.99
C LYS A 169 -4.56 15.33 2.96
N ILE A 170 -3.90 14.81 3.98
CA ILE A 170 -3.52 13.38 4.03
C ILE A 170 -4.76 12.49 4.25
N ALA A 171 -5.76 12.95 5.00
CA ALA A 171 -7.03 12.24 5.14
C ALA A 171 -7.78 12.13 3.81
N PHE A 172 -7.81 13.22 3.03
CA PHE A 172 -8.37 13.22 1.67
C PHE A 172 -7.66 12.19 0.78
N ILE A 173 -6.33 12.23 0.72
CA ILE A 173 -5.54 11.28 -0.10
C ILE A 173 -5.81 9.84 0.36
N ALA A 174 -5.79 9.57 1.67
CA ALA A 174 -6.06 8.24 2.22
C ALA A 174 -7.45 7.72 1.81
N LYS A 175 -8.48 8.58 1.84
CA LYS A 175 -9.84 8.25 1.41
C LYS A 175 -9.88 7.94 -0.09
N THR A 176 -9.35 8.83 -0.92
CA THR A 176 -9.33 8.68 -2.39
C THR A 176 -8.58 7.43 -2.81
N VAL A 177 -7.41 7.16 -2.21
CA VAL A 177 -6.59 5.96 -2.45
C VAL A 177 -7.33 4.69 -2.01
N LYS A 178 -8.06 4.73 -0.89
CA LYS A 178 -8.83 3.57 -0.41
C LYS A 178 -10.03 3.26 -1.31
N GLU A 179 -10.76 4.28 -1.75
CA GLU A 179 -11.95 4.13 -2.60
C GLU A 179 -11.60 3.82 -4.07
N GLY A 180 -10.37 4.16 -4.51
CA GLY A 180 -9.95 3.98 -5.89
C GLY A 180 -10.71 4.88 -6.86
N LYS A 181 -11.19 6.03 -6.38
CA LYS A 181 -11.86 7.08 -7.15
C LYS A 181 -11.79 8.41 -6.42
N SER A 182 -12.01 9.49 -7.17
CA SER A 182 -12.16 10.85 -6.62
C SER A 182 -13.58 11.35 -6.87
N ASP A 183 -13.92 12.51 -6.30
CA ASP A 183 -15.21 13.17 -6.56
C ASP A 183 -15.35 13.61 -8.04
N ALA A 184 -14.23 13.75 -8.76
CA ALA A 184 -14.23 14.02 -10.19
C ALA A 184 -14.42 12.76 -11.05
N THR A 185 -14.49 11.57 -10.46
CA THR A 185 -14.70 10.32 -11.19
C THR A 185 -16.16 10.20 -11.62
N PRO A 186 -16.44 10.05 -12.93
CA PRO A 186 -17.81 10.02 -13.43
C PRO A 186 -18.67 8.90 -12.85
N ASP A 187 -19.91 9.23 -12.46
CA ASP A 187 -20.84 8.30 -11.81
C ASP A 187 -21.21 7.10 -12.68
N ILE A 188 -21.08 7.20 -14.00
CA ILE A 188 -21.34 6.08 -14.92
C ILE A 188 -20.33 4.93 -14.75
N LEU A 189 -19.13 5.20 -14.21
CA LEU A 189 -18.06 4.23 -13.99
C LEU A 189 -18.27 3.48 -12.67
N LYS A 190 -19.00 2.37 -12.74
CA LYS A 190 -19.39 1.59 -11.56
C LYS A 190 -18.29 0.65 -11.07
N THR A 191 -17.52 0.06 -11.99
CA THR A 191 -16.55 -0.99 -11.65
C THR A 191 -15.12 -0.45 -11.55
N GLN A 192 -14.23 -1.20 -10.90
CA GLN A 192 -12.82 -0.80 -10.76
C GLN A 192 -12.13 -0.81 -12.12
N GLY A 193 -12.41 -1.81 -12.95
CA GLY A 193 -11.88 -1.88 -14.30
C GLY A 193 -12.35 -0.75 -15.21
N GLN A 194 -13.61 -0.30 -15.09
CA GLN A 194 -14.10 0.87 -15.81
C GLN A 194 -13.34 2.15 -15.44
N ARG A 195 -13.11 2.36 -14.13
CA ARG A 195 -12.33 3.51 -13.65
C ARG A 195 -10.88 3.44 -14.10
N ALA A 196 -10.27 2.26 -14.04
CA ALA A 196 -8.90 2.06 -14.50
C ALA A 196 -8.74 2.31 -16.00
N ILE A 197 -9.66 1.80 -16.84
CA ILE A 197 -9.65 2.12 -18.27
C ILE A 197 -9.80 3.63 -18.48
N TYR A 198 -10.76 4.28 -17.82
CA TYR A 198 -10.97 5.73 -17.91
C TYR A 198 -9.70 6.54 -17.56
N ASN A 199 -9.08 6.25 -16.41
CA ASN A 199 -7.90 6.97 -15.94
C ASN A 199 -6.70 6.82 -16.90
N ASN A 200 -6.60 5.69 -17.61
CA ASN A 200 -5.48 5.36 -18.49
C ASN A 200 -5.80 5.54 -19.99
N ALA A 201 -7.04 5.85 -20.36
CA ALA A 201 -7.49 6.07 -21.74
C ALA A 201 -7.92 7.53 -21.97
N GLY A 202 -7.19 8.49 -21.38
CA GLY A 202 -7.41 9.92 -21.61
C GLY A 202 -8.60 10.53 -20.87
N LYS A 203 -9.13 9.86 -19.84
CA LYS A 203 -10.30 10.32 -19.07
C LYS A 203 -11.53 10.55 -19.95
N ASP A 204 -11.74 9.67 -20.93
CA ASP A 204 -12.92 9.65 -21.80
C ASP A 204 -13.91 8.57 -21.35
N GLU A 205 -15.08 9.02 -20.88
CA GLU A 205 -16.13 8.14 -20.34
C GLU A 205 -16.72 7.19 -21.41
N HIS A 206 -16.92 7.70 -22.63
CA HIS A 206 -17.53 6.92 -23.70
C HIS A 206 -16.59 5.82 -24.17
N LEU A 207 -15.32 6.16 -24.39
CA LEU A 207 -14.30 5.20 -24.76
C LEU A 207 -14.10 4.14 -23.67
N ALA A 208 -14.07 4.54 -22.38
CA ALA A 208 -13.90 3.60 -21.28
C ALA A 208 -15.03 2.56 -21.21
N ILE A 209 -16.29 3.00 -21.33
CA ILE A 209 -17.46 2.11 -21.34
C ILE A 209 -17.49 1.24 -22.60
N GLN A 210 -17.10 1.78 -23.76
CA GLN A 210 -17.03 1.03 -25.00
C GLN A 210 -16.00 -0.11 -24.92
N LEU A 211 -14.80 0.19 -24.42
CA LEU A 211 -13.74 -0.78 -24.20
C LEU A 211 -14.19 -1.86 -23.20
N ASP A 212 -14.69 -1.47 -22.02
CA ASP A 212 -15.15 -2.41 -20.99
C ASP A 212 -16.14 -3.44 -21.56
N LYS A 213 -17.15 -2.97 -22.30
CA LYS A 213 -18.16 -3.83 -22.93
C LYS A 213 -17.57 -4.74 -24.01
N ALA A 214 -16.69 -4.20 -24.87
CA ALA A 214 -16.08 -4.95 -25.96
C ALA A 214 -15.20 -6.09 -25.44
N ILE A 215 -14.38 -5.80 -24.43
CA ILE A 215 -13.48 -6.78 -23.81
C ILE A 215 -14.28 -7.86 -23.08
N LYS A 216 -15.30 -7.49 -22.30
CA LYS A 216 -16.18 -8.47 -21.61
C LYS A 216 -16.88 -9.42 -22.57
N ARG A 217 -17.16 -8.99 -23.80
CA ARG A 217 -17.77 -9.82 -24.84
C ARG A 217 -16.78 -10.79 -25.50
N VAL A 218 -15.53 -10.35 -25.72
CA VAL A 218 -14.52 -11.13 -26.46
C VAL A 218 -13.73 -12.06 -25.54
N LYS A 219 -13.55 -11.71 -24.26
CA LYS A 219 -12.78 -12.52 -23.32
C LYS A 219 -13.37 -13.92 -23.21
N ARG A 220 -12.50 -14.93 -23.26
CA ARG A 220 -12.85 -16.33 -23.02
C ARG A 220 -12.36 -16.77 -21.65
N ASP A 221 -12.95 -17.82 -21.10
CA ASP A 221 -12.47 -18.40 -19.84
C ASP A 221 -10.99 -18.80 -19.92
N GLY A 222 -10.24 -18.64 -18.82
CA GLY A 222 -8.81 -18.98 -18.76
C GLY A 222 -7.95 -18.26 -19.81
N TRP A 223 -8.22 -16.96 -20.05
CA TRP A 223 -7.47 -16.17 -21.03
C TRP A 223 -6.11 -15.70 -20.53
N ARG A 224 -5.98 -15.43 -19.22
CA ARG A 224 -4.71 -14.97 -18.62
C ARG A 224 -3.63 -16.02 -18.79
N GLY A 225 -2.50 -15.64 -19.39
CA GLY A 225 -1.40 -16.54 -19.70
C GLY A 225 -1.60 -17.39 -20.96
N ASN A 226 -2.74 -17.29 -21.65
CA ASN A 226 -2.96 -17.95 -22.92
C ASN A 226 -2.75 -16.97 -24.08
N LEU A 227 -1.60 -17.07 -24.74
CA LEU A 227 -1.18 -16.11 -25.78
C LEU A 227 -2.21 -15.90 -26.90
N ALA A 228 -2.91 -16.95 -27.34
CA ALA A 228 -3.92 -16.83 -28.40
C ALA A 228 -5.13 -16.01 -27.93
N LYS A 229 -5.64 -16.31 -26.72
CA LYS A 229 -6.78 -15.58 -26.13
C LYS A 229 -6.40 -14.14 -25.74
N GLU A 230 -5.18 -13.93 -25.25
CA GLU A 230 -4.66 -12.59 -24.97
C GLU A 230 -4.58 -11.74 -26.25
N ARG A 231 -4.14 -12.33 -27.38
CA ARG A 231 -4.13 -11.66 -28.69
C ARG A 231 -5.52 -11.30 -29.20
N GLU A 232 -6.53 -12.15 -28.97
CA GLU A 232 -7.93 -11.81 -29.31
C GLU A 232 -8.41 -10.56 -28.57
N ILE A 233 -8.09 -10.43 -27.28
CA ILE A 233 -8.45 -9.26 -26.48
C ILE A 233 -7.70 -8.02 -26.98
N LYS A 234 -6.38 -8.12 -27.21
CA LYS A 234 -5.57 -7.01 -27.74
C LYS A 234 -6.08 -6.53 -29.11
N ALA A 235 -6.45 -7.46 -29.99
CA ALA A 235 -7.02 -7.12 -31.29
C ALA A 235 -8.36 -6.37 -31.16
N GLU A 236 -9.22 -6.76 -30.23
CA GLU A 236 -10.47 -6.03 -29.97
C GLU A 236 -10.19 -4.63 -29.39
N ILE A 237 -9.25 -4.49 -28.45
CA ILE A 237 -8.84 -3.18 -27.91
C ILE A 237 -8.35 -2.27 -29.05
N PHE A 238 -7.43 -2.75 -29.88
CA PHE A 238 -6.91 -2.02 -31.04
C PHE A 238 -8.03 -1.54 -31.95
N LYS A 239 -8.97 -2.44 -32.27
CA LYS A 239 -10.12 -2.14 -33.11
C LYS A 239 -11.00 -1.04 -32.52
N GLN A 240 -11.30 -1.08 -31.22
CA GLN A 240 -12.15 -0.09 -30.57
C GLN A 240 -11.46 1.29 -30.51
N ILE A 241 -10.18 1.35 -30.14
CA ILE A 241 -9.42 2.61 -30.14
C ILE A 241 -9.35 3.20 -31.54
N THR A 242 -9.06 2.37 -32.55
CA THR A 242 -8.95 2.81 -33.95
C THR A 242 -10.28 3.36 -34.45
N LYS A 243 -11.36 2.65 -34.17
CA LYS A 243 -12.71 3.09 -34.54
C LYS A 243 -13.07 4.41 -33.86
N TYR A 244 -12.83 4.51 -32.56
CA TYR A 244 -13.14 5.71 -31.78
C TYR A 244 -12.36 6.93 -32.29
N GLY A 245 -11.07 6.78 -32.57
CA GLY A 245 -10.28 7.88 -33.09
C GLY A 245 -10.73 8.34 -34.48
N ALA A 246 -11.10 7.41 -35.37
CA ALA A 246 -11.66 7.76 -36.67
C ALA A 246 -13.00 8.51 -36.57
N GLU A 247 -13.86 8.12 -35.63
CA GLU A 247 -15.15 8.79 -35.39
C GLU A 247 -15.00 10.19 -34.77
N ASN A 248 -13.93 10.43 -34.01
CA ASN A 248 -13.69 11.70 -33.30
C ASN A 248 -12.59 12.57 -33.93
N GLY A 249 -12.11 12.23 -35.13
CA GLY A 249 -11.09 13.00 -35.84
C GLY A 249 -9.71 12.98 -35.16
N ILE A 250 -9.42 11.97 -34.34
CA ILE A 250 -8.11 11.77 -33.72
C ILE A 250 -7.20 11.10 -34.76
N ASP A 251 -6.06 11.73 -35.06
CA ASP A 251 -5.09 11.19 -36.01
C ASP A 251 -4.21 10.10 -35.39
N ILE A 252 -4.82 8.93 -35.24
CA ILE A 252 -4.20 7.71 -34.70
C ILE A 252 -3.19 7.07 -35.67
N ALA A 253 -3.29 7.38 -36.97
CA ALA A 253 -2.42 6.81 -38.00
C ALA A 253 -1.05 7.51 -38.06
N ASN A 254 -1.00 8.78 -37.67
CA ASN A 254 0.24 9.57 -37.61
C ASN A 254 0.73 9.78 -36.16
N GLU A 255 0.26 8.99 -35.19
CA GLU A 255 0.83 9.02 -33.85
C GLU A 255 2.32 8.66 -33.89
N PRO A 256 3.16 9.39 -33.12
CA PRO A 256 4.58 9.08 -33.08
C PRO A 256 4.77 7.60 -32.72
N PRO A 257 5.67 6.87 -33.42
CA PRO A 257 6.07 5.54 -32.96
C PRO A 257 6.71 5.64 -31.57
N GLU A 258 7.05 4.50 -30.97
CA GLU A 258 7.49 4.37 -29.57
C GLU A 258 8.15 5.63 -28.95
N PRO A 259 7.69 6.06 -27.76
CA PRO A 259 6.88 5.33 -26.81
C PRO A 259 5.36 5.63 -26.86
N TYR A 260 4.86 6.41 -27.82
CA TYR A 260 3.51 7.00 -27.76
C TYR A 260 2.47 6.43 -28.74
N GLY A 261 2.80 5.38 -29.50
CA GLY A 261 1.93 4.83 -30.54
C GLY A 261 0.75 3.98 -30.03
N ILE A 262 -0.19 3.70 -30.93
CA ILE A 262 -1.40 2.92 -30.66
C ILE A 262 -1.13 1.53 -30.07
N GLU A 263 -0.04 0.86 -30.48
CA GLU A 263 0.35 -0.45 -29.94
C GLU A 263 0.63 -0.39 -28.43
N ASN A 264 1.30 0.66 -27.96
CA ASN A 264 1.56 0.86 -26.53
C ASN A 264 0.28 1.16 -25.76
N LYS A 265 -0.66 1.90 -26.35
CA LYS A 265 -1.98 2.13 -25.75
C LYS A 265 -2.74 0.82 -25.59
N VAL A 266 -2.70 -0.05 -26.60
CA VAL A 266 -3.31 -1.39 -26.54
C VAL A 266 -2.68 -2.23 -25.45
N GLU A 267 -1.34 -2.27 -25.37
CA GLU A 267 -0.62 -3.02 -24.34
C GLU A 267 -0.89 -2.47 -22.94
N ALA A 268 -0.92 -1.15 -22.76
CA ALA A 268 -1.21 -0.52 -21.48
C ALA A 268 -2.62 -0.90 -20.98
N ILE A 269 -3.64 -0.73 -21.84
CA ILE A 269 -5.02 -1.09 -21.50
C ILE A 269 -5.14 -2.60 -21.25
N PHE A 270 -4.49 -3.44 -22.05
CA PHE A 270 -4.47 -4.88 -21.85
C PHE A 270 -3.87 -5.27 -20.49
N ASN A 271 -2.75 -4.67 -20.10
CA ASN A 271 -2.09 -4.95 -18.82
C ASN A 271 -2.97 -4.53 -17.63
N ILE A 272 -3.67 -3.40 -17.74
CA ILE A 272 -4.65 -2.95 -16.75
C ILE A 272 -5.75 -3.98 -16.57
N ILE A 273 -6.36 -4.44 -17.67
CA ILE A 273 -7.43 -5.46 -17.65
C ILE A 273 -6.94 -6.77 -17.06
N LYS A 274 -5.71 -7.17 -17.40
CA LYS A 274 -5.08 -8.38 -16.87
C LYS A 274 -4.94 -8.34 -15.34
N ALA A 275 -4.71 -7.16 -14.77
CA ALA A 275 -4.60 -6.94 -13.33
C ALA A 275 -5.95 -6.84 -12.60
N GLN A 276 -7.07 -6.64 -13.31
CA GLN A 276 -8.41 -6.60 -12.70
C GLN A 276 -8.96 -8.00 -12.45
N GLU A 277 -9.54 -8.27 -11.28
CA GLU A 277 -10.20 -9.56 -11.01
C GLU A 277 -11.55 -9.72 -11.74
N GLU A 278 -12.23 -8.62 -12.08
CA GLU A 278 -13.58 -8.63 -12.68
C GLU A 278 -13.62 -9.06 -14.16
N TYR A 279 -12.45 -9.21 -14.81
CA TYR A 279 -12.29 -9.70 -16.19
C TYR A 279 -11.81 -11.14 -16.22
#